data_AF-A0A291INH1-F1
#
_entry.id   AF-A0A291INH1-F1
#
_cell.length_a   1.000
_cell.length_b   1.000
_cell.length_c   1.000
_cell.angle_alpha   90.00
_cell.angle_beta   90.00
_cell.angle_gamma   90.00
#
_symmetry.space_group_name_H-M   'P 1'
#
loop_
_entity.id
_entity.type
_entity.pdbx_description
1 polymer ?
#
loop_
_entity_poly.entity_id
_entity_poly.type
_entity_poly.pdbx_seq_one_letter_code
_entity_poly.pdbx_strand_id
1 'polypeptide(L)'
;MATYLTPGVYIEELSTGSNSIEMVGSEVAAFLGVAPAANKHLNEAFACNNWQQFVREFTAEDSESTDLARSVYAFFCNGGSRCYVVNVGKGGSVVGDARKRTGLYCLEPIDEIAIVAAPGYTDKTTQEALKTFCENRQDVVAILDAARDAEKNIDALKQVGSEEASDAGAKPADAPAVKGLLPSGSDRGFTALYFPWVVAADPLNPLQKVATPPSGFMAGIYAKTDVHKAPANQVLNGALGLTYMLTHQEQGELNRLGVNCIRSFPTSGIRVWGARTLSSRSEWRYVNVRRLFNSVEESLAKGTLWTVFEPNERILWNSVVRNVSAFLTRLWRSGALKGATPEQAFFVKCDEETNPQEVIDAGQLIIEIGIAPVKPAEFIIFRIGQWAGATPVEPQSAA
;
A
#
# COMPACT_ATOMS: atom_id res chain seq x y z
N MET A 1 -7.54 -49.79 0.16
CA MET A 1 -8.13 -50.07 -1.17
C MET A 1 -9.44 -50.79 -0.96
N ALA A 2 -10.54 -50.29 -1.52
CA ALA A 2 -11.82 -50.99 -1.46
C ALA A 2 -11.71 -52.35 -2.16
N THR A 3 -12.23 -53.40 -1.53
CA THR A 3 -12.27 -54.75 -2.11
C THR A 3 -13.69 -54.98 -2.61
N TYR A 4 -13.88 -54.95 -3.93
CA TYR A 4 -15.18 -55.24 -4.54
C TYR A 4 -15.36 -56.75 -4.66
N LEU A 5 -16.40 -57.29 -4.02
CA LEU A 5 -16.65 -58.74 -3.91
C LEU A 5 -17.77 -59.25 -4.83
N THR A 6 -18.42 -58.37 -5.58
CA THR A 6 -19.52 -58.76 -6.49
C THR A 6 -19.41 -58.05 -7.85
N PRO A 7 -19.96 -58.61 -8.92
CA PRO A 7 -20.10 -57.88 -10.18
C PRO A 7 -21.16 -56.78 -10.02
N GLY A 8 -20.79 -55.52 -10.25
CA GLY A 8 -21.69 -54.37 -10.15
C GLY A 8 -21.06 -53.06 -10.64
N VAL A 9 -21.87 -52.02 -10.77
CA VAL A 9 -21.39 -50.64 -10.99
C VAL A 9 -21.17 -50.01 -9.61
N TYR A 10 -19.93 -49.67 -9.31
CA TYR A 10 -19.55 -48.97 -8.07
C TYR A 10 -19.27 -47.51 -8.39
N ILE A 11 -19.90 -46.62 -7.63
CA ILE A 11 -19.64 -45.19 -7.67
C ILE A 11 -18.88 -44.86 -6.40
N GLU A 12 -17.64 -44.39 -6.54
CA GLU A 12 -16.86 -43.84 -5.45
C GLU A 12 -16.86 -42.32 -5.56
N GLU A 13 -17.26 -41.64 -4.50
CA GLU A 13 -17.09 -40.20 -4.38
C GLU A 13 -15.65 -39.91 -4.02
N LEU A 14 -14.83 -39.63 -5.03
CA LEU A 14 -13.55 -38.97 -4.82
C LEU A 14 -13.84 -37.53 -4.43
N SER A 15 -13.43 -37.13 -3.23
CA SER A 15 -13.47 -35.72 -2.84
C SER A 15 -12.43 -34.97 -3.66
N THR A 16 -12.85 -34.43 -4.81
CA THR A 16 -12.07 -33.44 -5.55
C THR A 16 -12.31 -32.10 -4.88
N GLY A 17 -11.77 -31.90 -3.68
CA GLY A 17 -11.82 -30.62 -2.99
C GLY A 17 -11.24 -29.54 -3.91
N SER A 18 -12.10 -28.72 -4.51
CA SER A 18 -11.65 -27.58 -5.30
C SER A 18 -11.21 -26.49 -4.34
N ASN A 19 -9.94 -26.49 -3.96
CA ASN A 19 -9.36 -25.43 -3.14
C ASN A 19 -9.03 -24.23 -4.05
N SER A 20 -10.05 -23.44 -4.39
CA SER A 20 -9.87 -22.22 -5.17
C SER A 20 -9.27 -21.13 -4.29
N ILE A 21 -8.12 -20.59 -4.72
CA ILE A 21 -7.49 -19.44 -4.07
C ILE A 21 -8.22 -18.17 -4.52
N GLU A 22 -8.72 -17.39 -3.57
CA GLU A 22 -9.35 -16.10 -3.82
C GLU A 22 -8.42 -14.96 -3.44
N MET A 23 -8.58 -13.83 -4.12
CA MET A 23 -7.81 -12.62 -3.82
C MET A 23 -8.31 -12.02 -2.50
N VAL A 24 -7.39 -11.76 -1.57
CA VAL A 24 -7.70 -11.07 -0.31
C VAL A 24 -8.07 -9.60 -0.55
N GLY A 25 -8.85 -9.05 0.38
CA GLY A 25 -9.13 -7.61 0.44
C GLY A 25 -7.84 -6.81 0.64
N SER A 26 -7.83 -5.58 0.13
CA SER A 26 -6.71 -4.64 0.21
C SER A 26 -7.15 -3.23 0.59
N GLU A 27 -8.38 -3.11 1.09
CA GLU A 27 -9.11 -1.86 1.30
C GLU A 27 -9.19 -1.42 2.76
N VAL A 28 -8.99 -2.32 3.71
CA VAL A 28 -9.13 -2.00 5.13
C VAL A 28 -7.91 -1.20 5.59
N ALA A 29 -8.19 0.01 6.11
CA ALA A 29 -7.18 0.90 6.65
C ALA A 29 -7.14 0.87 8.18
N ALA A 30 -6.00 1.23 8.77
CA ALA A 30 -5.87 1.50 10.19
C ALA A 30 -5.29 2.91 10.39
N PHE A 31 -5.95 3.70 11.23
CA PHE A 31 -5.55 5.06 11.56
C PHE A 31 -5.20 5.17 13.04
N LEU A 32 -4.03 5.72 13.34
CA LEU A 32 -3.58 5.96 14.71
C LEU A 32 -3.40 7.44 14.97
N GLY A 33 -3.81 7.90 16.15
CA GLY A 33 -3.59 9.28 16.57
C GLY A 33 -4.45 9.68 17.75
N VAL A 34 -4.58 10.99 17.98
CA VAL A 34 -5.44 11.53 19.04
C VAL A 34 -6.85 11.70 18.52
N ALA A 35 -7.82 11.01 19.13
CA ALA A 35 -9.23 11.22 18.85
C ALA A 35 -9.75 12.54 19.45
N PRO A 36 -10.82 13.14 18.90
CA PRO A 36 -11.47 14.33 19.48
C PRO A 36 -11.83 14.15 20.96
N ALA A 37 -12.45 13.02 21.31
CA ALA A 37 -12.62 12.59 22.70
C ALA A 37 -11.41 11.76 23.14
N ALA A 38 -10.40 12.43 23.69
CA ALA A 38 -9.09 11.83 23.96
C ALA A 38 -9.11 10.62 24.92
N ASN A 39 -10.16 10.41 25.72
CA ASN A 39 -10.28 9.33 26.71
C ASN A 39 -11.09 8.10 26.25
N LYS A 40 -11.75 8.15 25.08
CA LYS A 40 -12.56 7.03 24.58
C LYS A 40 -11.69 6.02 23.81
N HIS A 41 -11.96 4.72 24.00
CA HIS A 41 -11.29 3.61 23.28
C HIS A 41 -9.75 3.74 23.26
N LEU A 42 -9.17 4.06 24.42
CA LEU A 42 -7.73 4.31 24.56
C LEU A 42 -6.91 3.05 24.28
N ASN A 43 -5.99 3.14 23.32
CA ASN A 43 -5.12 2.04 22.89
C ASN A 43 -5.89 0.75 22.58
N GLU A 44 -7.07 0.91 21.99
CA GLU A 44 -7.89 -0.17 21.49
C GLU A 44 -8.07 0.03 19.98
N ALA A 45 -7.93 -1.05 19.21
CA ALA A 45 -8.20 -1.03 17.79
C ALA A 45 -9.70 -1.22 17.53
N PHE A 46 -10.42 -0.12 17.39
CA PHE A 46 -11.87 -0.14 17.20
C PHE A 46 -12.23 -0.10 15.71
N ALA A 47 -13.12 -0.99 15.27
CA ALA A 47 -13.57 -1.06 13.88
C ALA A 47 -14.70 -0.06 13.59
N CYS A 48 -14.45 0.87 12.67
CA CYS A 48 -15.41 1.84 12.15
C CYS A 48 -15.79 1.48 10.70
N ASN A 49 -17.09 1.32 10.43
CA ASN A 49 -17.64 1.02 9.11
C ASN A 49 -18.22 2.25 8.38
N ASN A 50 -18.33 3.38 9.07
CA ASN A 50 -18.76 4.65 8.49
C ASN A 50 -18.38 5.82 9.40
N TRP A 51 -18.53 7.03 8.88
CA TRP A 51 -18.25 8.26 9.60
C TRP A 51 -19.15 8.45 10.83
N GLN A 52 -20.44 8.12 10.75
CA GLN A 52 -21.37 8.30 11.87
C GLN A 52 -21.00 7.42 13.07
N GLN A 53 -20.50 6.21 12.82
CA GLN A 53 -19.94 5.35 13.84
C GLN A 53 -18.70 5.98 14.48
N PHE A 54 -17.78 6.53 13.69
CA PHE A 54 -16.63 7.25 14.24
C PHE A 54 -17.05 8.39 15.16
N VAL A 55 -17.99 9.25 14.72
CA VAL A 55 -18.49 10.37 15.53
C VAL A 55 -19.02 9.88 16.87
N ARG A 56 -19.91 8.88 16.86
CA ARG A 56 -20.49 8.35 18.10
C ARG A 56 -19.45 7.83 19.10
N GLU A 57 -18.44 7.13 18.59
CA GLU A 57 -17.46 6.40 19.41
C GLU A 57 -16.26 7.25 19.83
N PHE A 58 -15.87 8.26 19.03
CA PHE A 58 -14.62 9.01 19.21
C PHE A 58 -14.79 10.51 19.41
N THR A 59 -16.03 11.04 19.44
CA THR A 59 -16.30 12.43 19.78
C THR A 59 -17.18 12.56 21.03
N ALA A 60 -17.19 13.74 21.60
CA ALA A 60 -18.11 14.20 22.63
C ALA A 60 -18.77 15.51 22.17
N GLU A 61 -19.71 16.02 22.96
CA GLU A 61 -20.28 17.35 22.75
C GLU A 61 -19.15 18.40 22.71
N ASP A 62 -19.22 19.33 21.77
CA ASP A 62 -18.23 20.40 21.54
C ASP A 62 -16.78 19.96 21.28
N SER A 63 -16.55 18.70 20.87
CA SER A 63 -15.20 18.25 20.54
C SER A 63 -14.65 18.96 19.29
N GLU A 64 -13.44 19.50 19.40
CA GLU A 64 -12.70 20.00 18.24
C GLU A 64 -12.19 18.85 17.36
N SER A 65 -12.12 19.08 16.06
CA SER A 65 -11.59 18.08 15.14
C SER A 65 -10.08 17.91 15.32
N THR A 66 -9.62 16.66 15.22
CA THR A 66 -8.21 16.30 15.21
C THR A 66 -7.80 15.84 13.81
N ASP A 67 -6.48 15.78 13.55
CA ASP A 67 -5.94 15.24 12.30
C ASP A 67 -6.42 13.80 12.04
N LEU A 68 -6.53 12.99 13.09
CA LEU A 68 -7.14 11.66 13.03
C LEU A 68 -8.59 11.71 12.53
N ALA A 69 -9.43 12.56 13.12
CA ALA A 69 -10.84 12.68 12.73
C ALA A 69 -10.99 13.17 11.27
N ARG A 70 -10.19 14.16 10.87
CA ARG A 70 -10.20 14.70 9.51
C ARG A 70 -9.79 13.64 8.48
N SER A 71 -8.78 12.84 8.79
CA SER A 71 -8.32 11.77 7.90
C SER A 71 -9.28 10.58 7.83
N VAL A 72 -9.93 10.20 8.93
CA VAL A 72 -10.99 9.17 8.93
C VAL A 72 -12.19 9.65 8.10
N TYR A 73 -12.60 10.91 8.23
CA TYR A 73 -13.65 11.47 7.37
C TYR A 73 -13.25 11.43 5.89
N ALA A 74 -12.04 11.90 5.57
CA ALA A 74 -11.51 11.90 4.21
C ALA A 74 -11.45 10.48 3.61
N PHE A 75 -11.08 9.47 4.42
CA PHE A 75 -11.07 8.06 4.01
C PHE A 75 -12.44 7.61 3.50
N PHE A 76 -13.51 7.82 4.29
CA PHE A 76 -14.86 7.45 3.90
C PHE A 76 -15.36 8.24 2.68
N CYS A 77 -15.03 9.54 2.57
CA CYS A 77 -15.38 10.35 1.40
C CYS A 77 -14.68 9.91 0.09
N ASN A 78 -13.55 9.23 0.18
CA ASN A 78 -12.73 8.83 -0.98
C ASN A 78 -12.88 7.35 -1.36
N GLY A 79 -13.84 6.65 -0.76
CA GLY A 79 -14.22 5.28 -1.13
C GLY A 79 -13.81 4.20 -0.13
N GLY A 80 -13.27 4.60 1.03
CA GLY A 80 -13.07 3.69 2.15
C GLY A 80 -14.40 3.18 2.71
N SER A 81 -14.45 1.90 3.06
CA SER A 81 -15.64 1.22 3.60
C SER A 81 -15.48 0.81 5.06
N ARG A 82 -14.26 0.43 5.47
CA ARG A 82 -13.96 -0.04 6.82
C ARG A 82 -12.56 0.40 7.22
N CYS A 83 -12.43 0.91 8.43
CA CYS A 83 -11.12 1.19 9.03
C CYS A 83 -11.08 0.86 10.51
N TYR A 84 -9.88 0.55 11.00
CA TYR A 84 -9.59 0.49 12.42
C TYR A 84 -9.08 1.84 12.90
N VAL A 85 -9.53 2.27 14.06
CA VAL A 85 -9.09 3.50 14.70
C VAL A 85 -8.47 3.15 16.04
N VAL A 86 -7.23 3.60 16.24
CA VAL A 86 -6.52 3.49 17.52
C VAL A 86 -6.34 4.89 18.09
N ASN A 87 -7.09 5.19 19.16
CA ASN A 87 -6.91 6.44 19.89
C ASN A 87 -5.77 6.29 20.90
N VAL A 88 -4.67 7.02 20.71
CA VAL A 88 -3.53 6.96 21.65
C VAL A 88 -3.70 7.91 22.85
N GLY A 89 -4.70 8.78 22.83
CA GLY A 89 -4.94 9.78 23.87
C GLY A 89 -3.96 10.95 23.84
N LYS A 90 -4.32 12.04 24.52
CA LYS A 90 -3.50 13.26 24.54
C LYS A 90 -2.14 12.99 25.21
N GLY A 91 -1.05 13.21 24.48
CA GLY A 91 0.32 12.91 24.95
C GLY A 91 0.69 11.43 24.87
N GLY A 92 -0.18 10.57 24.33
CA GLY A 92 0.15 9.18 24.04
C GLY A 92 1.08 9.03 22.84
N SER A 93 1.80 7.91 22.80
CA SER A 93 2.72 7.56 21.71
C SER A 93 2.03 6.69 20.67
N VAL A 94 2.18 7.05 19.39
CA VAL A 94 1.73 6.22 18.25
C VAL A 94 2.54 4.94 18.16
N VAL A 95 3.83 4.99 18.46
CA VAL A 95 4.69 3.80 18.51
C VAL A 95 4.17 2.80 19.55
N GLY A 96 3.82 3.31 20.74
CA GLY A 96 3.30 2.51 21.84
C GLY A 96 4.33 1.58 22.47
N ASP A 97 3.85 0.53 23.15
CA ASP A 97 4.62 -0.45 23.90
C ASP A 97 4.11 -1.86 23.60
N ALA A 98 5.00 -2.74 23.14
CA ALA A 98 4.68 -4.11 22.75
C ALA A 98 4.11 -4.95 23.91
N ARG A 99 4.64 -4.78 25.13
CA ARG A 99 4.20 -5.57 26.30
C ARG A 99 2.81 -5.15 26.75
N LYS A 100 2.50 -3.87 26.62
CA LYS A 100 1.18 -3.31 26.96
C LYS A 100 0.20 -3.35 25.80
N ARG A 101 0.64 -3.76 24.61
CA ARG A 101 -0.14 -3.74 23.36
C ARG A 101 -0.81 -2.39 23.12
N THR A 102 -0.03 -1.31 23.16
CA THR A 102 -0.50 0.06 22.90
C THR A 102 0.03 0.59 21.58
N GLY A 103 -0.59 1.64 21.02
CA GLY A 103 -0.18 2.24 19.76
C GLY A 103 -0.24 1.26 18.57
N LEU A 104 0.84 1.17 17.79
CA LEU A 104 0.94 0.26 16.64
C LEU A 104 0.74 -1.22 17.01
N TYR A 105 1.16 -1.62 18.21
CA TYR A 105 1.04 -3.00 18.67
C TYR A 105 -0.42 -3.45 18.88
N CYS A 106 -1.38 -2.52 18.93
CA CYS A 106 -2.81 -2.85 18.95
C CYS A 106 -3.28 -3.49 17.62
N LEU A 107 -2.55 -3.25 16.53
CA LEU A 107 -2.94 -3.69 15.18
C LEU A 107 -2.35 -5.05 14.79
N GLU A 108 -1.35 -5.54 15.53
CA GLU A 108 -0.71 -6.84 15.27
C GLU A 108 -1.69 -8.02 15.19
N PRO A 109 -2.72 -8.17 16.05
CA PRO A 109 -3.61 -9.32 16.00
C PRO A 109 -4.70 -9.23 14.91
N ILE A 110 -4.70 -8.17 14.09
CA ILE A 110 -5.79 -7.89 13.13
C ILE A 110 -5.28 -8.12 11.70
N ASP A 111 -5.51 -9.32 11.18
CA ASP A 111 -4.98 -9.72 9.87
C ASP A 111 -5.54 -8.91 8.71
N GLU A 112 -6.81 -8.46 8.77
CA GLU A 112 -7.48 -7.82 7.64
C GLU A 112 -6.95 -6.43 7.23
N ILE A 113 -6.07 -5.81 8.03
CA ILE A 113 -5.51 -4.49 7.74
C ILE A 113 -4.55 -4.59 6.55
N ALA A 114 -4.76 -3.75 5.53
CA ALA A 114 -3.88 -3.66 4.36
C ALA A 114 -3.15 -2.31 4.27
N ILE A 115 -3.68 -1.27 4.94
CA ILE A 115 -3.16 0.10 4.90
C ILE A 115 -3.02 0.62 6.32
N VAL A 116 -1.91 1.27 6.66
CA VAL A 116 -1.74 1.95 7.95
C VAL A 116 -1.31 3.39 7.77
N ALA A 117 -1.81 4.29 8.61
CA ALA A 117 -1.40 5.68 8.64
C ALA A 117 -1.47 6.24 10.07
N ALA A 118 -0.59 7.19 10.38
CA ALA A 118 -0.67 8.01 11.59
C ALA A 118 -0.85 9.48 11.19
N PRO A 119 -2.09 9.94 10.94
CA PRO A 119 -2.34 11.23 10.36
C PRO A 119 -1.75 12.39 11.16
N GLY A 120 -0.94 13.22 10.51
CA GLY A 120 -0.30 14.39 11.14
C GLY A 120 0.93 14.08 12.00
N TYR A 121 1.29 12.81 12.22
CA TYR A 121 2.52 12.42 12.88
C TYR A 121 3.66 12.30 11.87
N THR A 122 4.49 13.34 11.82
CA THR A 122 5.59 13.47 10.85
C THR A 122 6.96 13.42 11.49
N ASP A 123 7.03 13.07 12.78
CA ASP A 123 8.29 12.83 13.47
C ASP A 123 8.95 11.53 12.96
N LYS A 124 10.28 11.57 12.92
CA LYS A 124 11.09 10.46 12.40
C LYS A 124 10.80 9.14 13.13
N THR A 125 10.69 9.19 14.46
CA THR A 125 10.44 8.01 15.30
C THR A 125 9.14 7.31 14.92
N THR A 126 8.04 8.05 14.75
CA THR A 126 6.75 7.48 14.35
C THR A 126 6.78 6.93 12.92
N GLN A 127 7.42 7.64 11.98
CA GLN A 127 7.53 7.18 10.59
C GLN A 127 8.40 5.92 10.46
N GLU A 128 9.50 5.83 11.22
CA GLU A 128 10.34 4.62 11.28
C GLU A 128 9.62 3.45 11.95
N ALA A 129 8.81 3.70 12.98
CA ALA A 129 7.98 2.68 13.59
C ALA A 129 6.92 2.14 12.62
N LEU A 130 6.23 3.01 11.88
CA LEU A 130 5.29 2.61 10.82
C LEU A 130 5.98 1.79 9.73
N LYS A 131 7.17 2.23 9.29
CA LYS A 131 7.99 1.49 8.32
C LYS A 131 8.31 0.09 8.84
N THR A 132 8.83 -0.01 10.06
CA THR A 132 9.24 -1.27 10.69
C THR A 132 8.04 -2.20 10.88
N PHE A 133 6.90 -1.66 11.30
CA PHE A 133 5.65 -2.41 11.41
C PHE A 133 5.26 -3.06 10.07
N CYS A 134 5.24 -2.29 8.98
CA CYS A 134 4.91 -2.82 7.65
C CYS A 134 5.98 -3.79 7.12
N GLU A 135 7.25 -3.58 7.43
CA GLU A 135 8.33 -4.49 7.04
C GLU A 135 8.23 -5.85 7.76
N ASN A 136 7.76 -5.87 9.00
CA ASN A 136 7.56 -7.09 9.76
C ASN A 136 6.30 -7.84 9.31
N ARG A 137 5.22 -7.11 9.05
CA ARG A 137 3.95 -7.70 8.60
C ARG A 137 3.95 -8.16 7.15
N GLN A 138 4.68 -7.45 6.27
CA GLN A 138 4.85 -7.74 4.84
C GLN A 138 3.58 -7.70 3.97
N ASP A 139 2.39 -7.65 4.55
CA ASP A 139 1.09 -7.52 3.89
C ASP A 139 0.49 -6.11 4.00
N VAL A 140 1.01 -5.25 4.90
CA VAL A 140 0.55 -3.86 5.10
C VAL A 140 1.45 -2.85 4.37
N VAL A 141 0.86 -1.75 3.86
CA VAL A 141 1.58 -0.57 3.36
C VAL A 141 1.29 0.66 4.24
N ALA A 142 2.33 1.42 4.58
CA ALA A 142 2.21 2.66 5.32
C ALA A 142 2.05 3.87 4.38
N ILE A 143 1.06 4.70 4.66
CA ILE A 143 0.89 6.02 4.03
C ILE A 143 1.42 7.08 5.00
N LEU A 144 2.46 7.78 4.57
CA LEU A 144 3.13 8.82 5.36
C LEU A 144 2.72 10.21 4.87
N ASP A 145 2.53 11.11 5.82
CA ASP A 145 2.31 12.53 5.57
C ASP A 145 3.65 13.27 5.62
N ALA A 146 3.89 14.16 4.65
CA ALA A 146 5.00 15.09 4.74
C ALA A 146 4.78 16.09 5.89
N ALA A 147 5.88 16.52 6.53
CA ALA A 147 5.84 17.52 7.59
C ALA A 147 5.09 18.78 7.15
N ARG A 148 4.20 19.30 8.01
CA ARG A 148 3.32 20.44 7.66
C ARG A 148 4.12 21.69 7.28
N ASP A 149 5.22 21.91 7.97
CA ASP A 149 6.17 22.99 7.81
C ASP A 149 7.13 22.82 6.61
N ALA A 150 7.09 21.69 5.92
CA ALA A 150 7.82 21.50 4.65
C ALA A 150 7.37 22.47 3.56
N GLU A 151 6.16 23.02 3.65
CA GLU A 151 5.68 24.07 2.73
C GLU A 151 6.47 25.39 2.85
N LYS A 152 7.13 25.63 3.99
CA LYS A 152 7.98 26.81 4.22
C LYS A 152 9.38 26.63 3.64
N ASN A 153 9.84 25.38 3.55
CA ASN A 153 11.15 25.02 3.01
C ASN A 153 11.09 23.66 2.33
N ILE A 154 10.82 23.68 1.02
CA ILE A 154 10.71 22.46 0.21
C ILE A 154 12.05 21.71 0.09
N ASP A 155 13.18 22.42 0.23
CA ASP A 155 14.51 21.79 0.16
C ASP A 155 14.75 20.84 1.33
N ALA A 156 14.03 21.02 2.45
CA ALA A 156 14.05 20.10 3.57
C ALA A 156 13.49 18.72 3.20
N LEU A 157 12.50 18.64 2.29
CA LEU A 157 12.02 17.35 1.75
C LEU A 157 12.97 16.71 0.74
N LYS A 158 14.06 17.39 0.38
CA LYS A 158 15.08 16.83 -0.52
C LYS A 158 16.18 16.07 0.23
N GLN A 159 16.23 16.21 1.56
CA GLN A 159 17.24 15.62 2.42
C GLN A 159 16.59 14.67 3.42
N VAL A 160 17.19 13.48 3.58
CA VAL A 160 16.77 12.50 4.60
C VAL A 160 17.03 13.09 5.99
N GLY A 161 16.05 13.00 6.89
CA GLY A 161 16.21 13.47 8.26
C GLY A 161 17.29 12.69 9.02
N SER A 162 18.35 13.36 9.45
CA SER A 162 19.29 12.84 10.44
C SER A 162 18.73 13.00 11.85
N GLU A 163 18.98 12.05 12.75
CA GLU A 163 18.76 12.33 14.17
C GLU A 163 19.74 13.42 14.60
N GLU A 164 19.27 14.37 15.41
CA GLU A 164 20.18 15.18 16.20
C GLU A 164 20.88 14.20 17.15
N ALA A 165 22.13 13.85 16.86
CA ALA A 165 23.04 13.53 17.94
C ALA A 165 23.04 14.77 18.83
N SER A 166 22.54 14.61 20.06
CA SER A 166 22.73 15.60 21.13
C SER A 166 24.21 15.66 21.47
N ASP A 167 25.03 16.23 20.58
CA ASP A 167 26.46 16.31 20.78
C ASP A 167 26.79 17.73 21.26
N ALA A 168 27.08 17.80 22.55
CA ALA A 168 27.67 18.94 23.20
C ALA A 168 29.07 19.16 22.60
N GLY A 169 29.15 19.96 21.53
CA GLY A 169 30.41 20.52 21.04
C GLY A 169 30.73 20.24 19.58
N ALA A 170 30.01 20.87 18.66
CA ALA A 170 30.48 21.06 17.29
C ALA A 170 30.53 22.55 16.94
N LYS A 171 31.71 23.00 16.46
CA LYS A 171 31.95 24.38 16.00
C LYS A 171 31.05 24.74 14.79
N PRO A 172 30.68 26.02 14.62
CA PRO A 172 29.81 26.43 13.53
C PRO A 172 30.55 26.34 12.19
N ALA A 173 30.01 25.55 11.26
CA ALA A 173 30.36 25.60 9.85
C ALA A 173 29.31 26.44 9.10
N ASP A 174 29.79 27.29 8.20
CA ASP A 174 29.00 28.27 7.42
C ASP A 174 28.03 27.62 6.42
N ALA A 175 26.82 27.33 6.89
CA ALA A 175 25.52 27.31 6.19
C ALA A 175 24.50 26.68 7.15
N PRO A 176 23.25 27.18 7.28
CA PRO A 176 22.27 26.51 8.11
C PRO A 176 22.01 25.12 7.52
N ALA A 177 22.46 24.07 8.23
CA ALA A 177 22.13 22.70 7.88
C ALA A 177 20.59 22.59 7.88
N VAL A 178 20.01 22.39 6.69
CA VAL A 178 18.58 22.21 6.56
C VAL A 178 18.24 20.89 7.24
N LYS A 179 17.44 20.92 8.31
CA LYS A 179 16.95 19.71 8.97
C LYS A 179 16.15 18.90 7.95
N GLY A 180 16.69 17.76 7.52
CA GLY A 180 16.03 16.90 6.53
C GLY A 180 14.66 16.43 7.04
N LEU A 181 13.65 16.50 6.19
CA LEU A 181 12.27 16.10 6.47
C LEU A 181 11.83 14.89 5.65
N LEU A 182 12.69 14.38 4.75
CA LEU A 182 12.39 13.15 4.03
C LEU A 182 12.57 11.95 4.97
N PRO A 183 11.57 11.06 5.11
CA PRO A 183 11.70 9.83 5.88
C PRO A 183 12.74 8.90 5.24
N SER A 184 13.35 8.03 6.04
CA SER A 184 14.19 6.96 5.50
C SER A 184 13.37 6.01 4.64
N GLY A 185 13.86 5.69 3.44
CA GLY A 185 13.21 4.74 2.53
C GLY A 185 13.18 3.30 3.07
N SER A 186 12.29 2.48 2.49
CA SER A 186 12.28 1.03 2.69
C SER A 186 12.77 0.34 1.42
N ASP A 187 13.78 -0.51 1.54
CA ASP A 187 14.31 -1.31 0.42
C ASP A 187 13.21 -2.11 -0.28
N ARG A 188 12.21 -2.58 0.46
CA ARG A 188 11.08 -3.39 -0.05
C ARG A 188 9.84 -2.57 -0.42
N GLY A 189 9.87 -1.24 -0.22
CA GLY A 189 8.85 -0.30 -0.71
C GLY A 189 7.54 -0.28 0.07
N PHE A 190 7.55 -0.57 1.36
CA PHE A 190 6.34 -0.59 2.20
C PHE A 190 5.79 0.78 2.62
N THR A 191 6.41 1.87 2.19
CA THR A 191 6.07 3.24 2.61
C THR A 191 5.87 4.15 1.40
N ALA A 192 4.82 4.96 1.40
CA ALA A 192 4.57 5.99 0.40
C ALA A 192 4.34 7.35 1.08
N LEU A 193 5.12 8.36 0.70
CA LEU A 193 5.00 9.72 1.25
C LEU A 193 4.15 10.60 0.34
N TYR A 194 3.26 11.41 0.93
CA TYR A 194 2.41 12.34 0.21
C TYR A 194 2.61 13.79 0.66
N PHE A 195 2.69 14.68 -0.32
CA PHE A 195 2.85 16.13 -0.15
C PHE A 195 2.06 16.87 -1.24
N PRO A 196 1.48 18.06 -0.99
CA PRO A 196 1.34 18.76 0.28
C PRO A 196 0.10 18.35 1.07
N TRP A 197 -0.17 19.04 2.18
CA TRP A 197 -1.42 18.92 2.92
C TRP A 197 -2.59 19.49 2.12
N VAL A 198 -3.78 18.98 2.40
CA VAL A 198 -5.01 19.31 1.65
C VAL A 198 -5.86 20.24 2.49
N VAL A 199 -6.31 21.35 1.92
CA VAL A 199 -7.29 22.22 2.57
C VAL A 199 -8.68 21.66 2.31
N ALA A 200 -9.42 21.34 3.37
CA ALA A 200 -10.77 20.77 3.30
C ALA A 200 -11.69 21.43 4.33
N ALA A 201 -13.00 21.22 4.19
CA ALA A 201 -13.95 21.60 5.24
C ALA A 201 -13.74 20.70 6.47
N ASP A 202 -13.77 21.30 7.66
CA ASP A 202 -13.65 20.56 8.91
C ASP A 202 -14.89 19.66 9.10
N PRO A 203 -14.71 18.36 9.40
CA PRO A 203 -15.83 17.44 9.48
C PRO A 203 -16.73 17.62 10.72
N LEU A 204 -16.23 18.27 11.78
CA LEU A 204 -17.00 18.61 12.98
C LEU A 204 -17.50 20.06 12.96
N ASN A 205 -16.86 20.94 12.18
CA ASN A 205 -17.32 22.30 11.93
C ASN A 205 -17.24 22.68 10.43
N PRO A 206 -18.23 22.31 9.60
CA PRO A 206 -18.17 22.46 8.14
C PRO A 206 -17.97 23.89 7.62
N LEU A 207 -18.19 24.92 8.46
CA LEU A 207 -17.94 26.32 8.10
C LEU A 207 -16.45 26.68 8.10
N GLN A 208 -15.62 25.90 8.80
CA GLN A 208 -14.19 26.13 8.92
C GLN A 208 -13.42 25.36 7.85
N LYS A 209 -12.45 26.03 7.22
CA LYS A 209 -11.47 25.39 6.33
C LYS A 209 -10.21 25.07 7.12
N VAL A 210 -9.77 23.82 7.08
CA VAL A 210 -8.62 23.33 7.84
C VAL A 210 -7.64 22.59 6.92
N ALA A 211 -6.35 22.70 7.23
CA ALA A 211 -5.34 21.85 6.62
C ALA A 211 -5.48 20.43 7.19
N THR A 212 -5.66 19.46 6.30
CA THR A 212 -5.90 18.05 6.62
C THR A 212 -4.75 17.20 6.07
N PRO A 213 -4.26 16.21 6.83
CA PRO A 213 -3.22 15.32 6.35
C PRO A 213 -3.68 14.51 5.13
N PRO A 214 -2.83 14.34 4.09
CA PRO A 214 -3.21 13.63 2.87
C PRO A 214 -3.46 12.13 3.07
N SER A 215 -2.92 11.51 4.12
CA SER A 215 -3.01 10.07 4.38
C SER A 215 -4.44 9.52 4.38
N GLY A 216 -5.39 10.24 4.96
CA GLY A 216 -6.81 9.86 4.95
C GLY A 216 -7.42 9.81 3.54
N PHE A 217 -7.17 10.83 2.73
CA PHE A 217 -7.61 10.86 1.32
C PHE A 217 -7.00 9.71 0.53
N MET A 218 -5.70 9.48 0.72
CA MET A 218 -4.97 8.46 -0.01
C MET A 218 -5.38 7.04 0.39
N ALA A 219 -5.63 6.79 1.68
CA ALA A 219 -6.15 5.51 2.14
C ALA A 219 -7.51 5.20 1.50
N GLY A 220 -8.40 6.20 1.37
CA GLY A 220 -9.67 6.02 0.67
C GLY A 220 -9.50 5.72 -0.81
N ILE A 221 -8.58 6.44 -1.49
CA ILE A 221 -8.25 6.20 -2.90
C ILE A 221 -7.64 4.79 -3.09
N TYR A 222 -6.78 4.34 -2.17
CA TYR A 222 -6.20 3.00 -2.20
C TYR A 222 -7.29 1.94 -2.04
N ALA A 223 -8.20 2.13 -1.08
CA ALA A 223 -9.33 1.25 -0.84
C ALA A 223 -10.25 1.11 -2.06
N LYS A 224 -10.48 2.21 -2.78
CA LYS A 224 -11.31 2.24 -3.98
C LYS A 224 -10.63 1.68 -5.24
N THR A 225 -9.30 1.78 -5.31
CA THR A 225 -8.54 1.48 -6.54
C THR A 225 -8.01 0.05 -6.52
N ASP A 226 -8.34 -0.73 -7.54
CA ASP A 226 -7.79 -2.08 -7.73
C ASP A 226 -6.27 -2.12 -7.53
N VAL A 227 -5.77 -3.13 -6.80
CA VAL A 227 -4.36 -3.21 -6.38
C VAL A 227 -3.34 -3.07 -7.50
N HIS A 228 -3.66 -3.56 -8.71
CA HIS A 228 -2.76 -3.55 -9.86
C HIS A 228 -2.71 -2.19 -10.58
N LYS A 229 -3.68 -1.30 -10.33
CA LYS A 229 -3.72 0.06 -10.90
C LYS A 229 -3.01 1.02 -9.97
N ALA A 230 -2.24 1.94 -10.55
CA ALA A 230 -1.63 3.03 -9.79
C ALA A 230 -2.72 3.92 -9.16
N PRO A 231 -2.68 4.17 -7.84
CA PRO A 231 -3.60 5.09 -7.16
C PRO A 231 -3.19 6.55 -7.40
N ALA A 232 -3.01 6.92 -8.67
CA ALA A 232 -2.64 8.25 -9.15
C ALA A 232 -3.66 8.74 -10.20
N ASN A 233 -3.64 10.04 -10.50
CA ASN A 233 -4.61 10.71 -11.38
C ASN A 233 -6.07 10.56 -10.88
N GLN A 234 -6.26 10.38 -9.58
CA GLN A 234 -7.58 10.31 -8.93
C GLN A 234 -7.90 11.66 -8.29
N VAL A 235 -9.16 12.08 -8.34
CA VAL A 235 -9.65 13.30 -7.69
C VAL A 235 -9.78 13.06 -6.19
N LEU A 236 -9.36 14.02 -5.39
CA LEU A 236 -9.58 14.01 -3.94
C LEU A 236 -10.95 14.62 -3.62
N ASN A 237 -11.91 13.77 -3.25
CA ASN A 237 -13.24 14.22 -2.84
C ASN A 237 -13.16 14.99 -1.52
N GLY A 238 -13.82 16.15 -1.46
CA GLY A 238 -13.81 17.04 -0.30
C GLY A 238 -12.61 18.00 -0.21
N ALA A 239 -11.65 17.90 -1.13
CA ALA A 239 -10.54 18.84 -1.22
C ALA A 239 -11.00 20.18 -1.80
N LEU A 240 -10.75 21.27 -1.07
CA LEU A 240 -11.06 22.65 -1.46
C LEU A 240 -9.82 23.42 -1.94
N GLY A 241 -8.62 22.98 -1.55
CA GLY A 241 -7.36 23.61 -1.88
C GLY A 241 -6.17 22.75 -1.47
N LEU A 242 -4.97 23.26 -1.75
CA LEU A 242 -3.71 22.70 -1.28
C LEU A 242 -3.00 23.75 -0.43
N THR A 243 -2.25 23.33 0.59
CA THR A 243 -1.50 24.29 1.41
C THR A 243 -0.28 24.85 0.66
N TYR A 244 0.25 24.09 -0.31
CA TYR A 244 1.34 24.51 -1.19
C TYR A 244 1.01 24.23 -2.66
N MET A 245 1.36 25.15 -3.55
CA MET A 245 1.16 25.01 -4.99
C MET A 245 2.49 24.68 -5.68
N LEU A 246 2.66 23.41 -6.04
CA LEU A 246 3.88 22.90 -6.67
C LEU A 246 4.05 23.36 -8.12
N THR A 247 5.25 23.81 -8.44
CA THR A 247 5.73 23.97 -9.81
C THR A 247 6.11 22.61 -10.43
N HIS A 248 6.25 22.58 -11.75
CA HIS A 248 6.70 21.38 -12.47
C HIS A 248 8.12 20.97 -12.10
N GLN A 249 9.02 21.93 -11.85
CA GLN A 249 10.41 21.66 -11.52
C GLN A 249 10.54 21.03 -10.12
N GLU A 250 9.90 21.63 -9.12
CA GLU A 250 9.88 21.10 -7.75
C GLU A 250 9.31 19.69 -7.71
N GLN A 251 8.20 19.45 -8.43
CA GLN A 251 7.63 18.12 -8.55
C GLN A 251 8.63 17.13 -9.16
N GLY A 252 9.38 17.53 -10.19
CA GLY A 252 10.38 16.68 -10.83
C GLY A 252 11.50 16.26 -9.87
N GLU A 253 11.92 17.16 -8.99
CA GLU A 253 12.91 16.89 -7.94
C GLU A 253 12.35 15.95 -6.85
N LEU A 254 11.18 16.28 -6.31
CA LEU A 254 10.51 15.49 -5.27
C LEU A 254 10.16 14.07 -5.73
N ASN A 255 9.69 13.93 -6.98
CA ASN A 255 9.31 12.64 -7.54
C ASN A 255 10.52 11.70 -7.72
N ARG A 256 11.73 12.24 -7.99
CA ARG A 256 12.96 11.42 -8.00
C ARG A 256 13.27 10.79 -6.64
N LEU A 257 12.85 11.44 -5.56
CA LEU A 257 13.00 10.98 -4.18
C LEU A 257 11.84 10.11 -3.69
N GLY A 258 10.85 9.81 -4.55
CA GLY A 258 9.70 8.99 -4.19
C GLY A 258 8.60 9.74 -3.45
N VAL A 259 8.65 11.07 -3.39
CA VAL A 259 7.58 11.90 -2.80
C VAL A 259 6.44 12.05 -3.80
N ASN A 260 5.24 11.64 -3.40
CA ASN A 260 4.06 11.70 -4.24
C ASN A 260 3.35 13.05 -4.08
N CYS A 261 3.35 13.81 -5.17
CA CYS A 261 2.78 15.14 -5.19
C CYS A 261 1.27 15.13 -5.43
N ILE A 262 0.52 15.94 -4.68
CA ILE A 262 -0.89 16.26 -4.94
C ILE A 262 -0.92 17.63 -5.63
N ARG A 263 -1.66 17.73 -6.74
CA ARG A 263 -1.68 18.94 -7.58
C ARG A 263 -3.09 19.39 -7.89
N SER A 264 -3.25 20.71 -7.98
CA SER A 264 -4.47 21.34 -8.46
C SER A 264 -4.37 21.60 -9.95
N PHE A 265 -5.35 21.12 -10.71
CA PHE A 265 -5.49 21.36 -12.14
C PHE A 265 -6.78 22.15 -12.39
N PRO A 266 -6.74 23.30 -13.08
CA PRO A 266 -7.89 24.19 -13.22
C PRO A 266 -9.19 23.53 -13.72
N THR A 267 -9.08 22.57 -14.63
CA THR A 267 -10.24 21.88 -15.24
C THR A 267 -10.49 20.49 -14.67
N SER A 268 -9.49 19.89 -14.02
CA SER A 268 -9.51 18.49 -13.61
C SER A 268 -9.60 18.31 -12.09
N GLY A 269 -9.59 19.41 -11.33
CA GLY A 269 -9.67 19.42 -9.87
C GLY A 269 -8.33 19.11 -9.20
N ILE A 270 -8.39 18.89 -7.88
CA ILE A 270 -7.24 18.47 -7.06
C ILE A 270 -7.06 16.96 -7.20
N ARG A 271 -5.87 16.54 -7.63
CA ARG A 271 -5.54 15.15 -7.93
C ARG A 271 -4.25 14.71 -7.28
N VAL A 272 -4.21 13.45 -6.87
CA VAL A 272 -2.94 12.77 -6.59
C VAL A 272 -2.19 12.57 -7.90
N TRP A 273 -0.92 12.95 -7.94
CA TRP A 273 -0.09 12.97 -9.14
C TRP A 273 1.26 12.28 -8.92
N GLY A 274 1.23 11.15 -8.20
CA GLY A 274 2.36 10.27 -7.96
C GLY A 274 1.90 8.92 -7.39
N ALA A 275 2.65 7.85 -7.69
CA ALA A 275 2.38 6.49 -7.19
C ALA A 275 3.68 5.73 -6.85
N ARG A 276 4.71 6.46 -6.41
CA ARG A 276 6.00 5.90 -6.01
C ARG A 276 6.03 5.53 -4.53
N THR A 277 6.80 4.51 -4.20
CA THR A 277 7.19 4.22 -2.82
C THR A 277 8.46 4.99 -2.48
N LEU A 278 8.88 4.98 -1.21
CA LEU A 278 10.20 5.47 -0.80
C LEU A 278 11.33 4.45 -1.04
N SER A 279 11.12 3.41 -1.87
CA SER A 279 12.18 2.43 -2.15
C SER A 279 13.26 3.00 -3.05
N SER A 280 14.50 2.66 -2.73
CA SER A 280 15.67 2.86 -3.60
C SER A 280 15.73 1.83 -4.74
N ARG A 281 15.07 0.68 -4.59
CA ARG A 281 15.10 -0.43 -5.54
C ARG A 281 14.07 -0.23 -6.66
N SER A 282 14.48 -0.56 -7.88
CA SER A 282 13.68 -0.32 -9.09
C SER A 282 12.42 -1.19 -9.16
N GLU A 283 12.48 -2.36 -8.53
CA GLU A 283 11.48 -3.41 -8.46
C GLU A 283 10.29 -2.95 -7.63
N TRP A 284 10.58 -2.29 -6.50
CA TRP A 284 9.60 -1.81 -5.53
C TRP A 284 9.26 -0.33 -5.68
N ARG A 285 9.67 0.30 -6.79
CA ARG A 285 9.47 1.73 -7.05
C ARG A 285 8.02 2.18 -6.97
N TYR A 286 7.05 1.33 -7.32
CA TYR A 286 5.65 1.71 -7.46
C TYR A 286 4.75 1.07 -6.42
N VAL A 287 3.81 1.88 -5.91
CA VAL A 287 2.84 1.47 -4.89
C VAL A 287 1.95 0.32 -5.36
N ASN A 288 1.43 0.39 -6.59
CA ASN A 288 0.55 -0.66 -7.12
C ASN A 288 1.27 -2.00 -7.27
N VAL A 289 2.57 -1.97 -7.59
CA VAL A 289 3.39 -3.19 -7.63
C VAL A 289 3.51 -3.77 -6.22
N ARG A 290 3.87 -2.97 -5.21
CA ARG A 290 3.99 -3.47 -3.83
C ARG A 290 2.65 -4.00 -3.30
N ARG A 291 1.55 -3.27 -3.49
CA ARG A 291 0.20 -3.69 -3.08
C ARG A 291 -0.22 -4.99 -3.76
N LEU A 292 0.04 -5.13 -5.06
CA LEU A 292 -0.24 -6.36 -5.79
C LEU A 292 0.50 -7.56 -5.19
N PHE A 293 1.81 -7.41 -4.91
CA PHE A 293 2.58 -8.49 -4.29
C PHE A 293 2.08 -8.83 -2.88
N ASN A 294 1.78 -7.84 -2.03
CA ASN A 294 1.22 -8.09 -0.69
C ASN A 294 -0.04 -8.95 -0.78
N SER A 295 -1.00 -8.54 -1.61
CA SER A 295 -2.26 -9.27 -1.73
C SER A 295 -2.08 -10.65 -2.37
N VAL A 296 -1.16 -10.82 -3.33
CA VAL A 296 -0.86 -12.14 -3.90
C VAL A 296 -0.21 -13.06 -2.85
N GLU A 297 0.81 -12.58 -2.14
CA GLU A 297 1.50 -13.34 -1.09
C GLU A 297 0.52 -13.81 0.00
N GLU A 298 -0.34 -12.91 0.48
CA GLU A 298 -1.35 -13.24 1.50
C GLU A 298 -2.43 -14.20 0.98
N SER A 299 -2.89 -14.01 -0.27
CA SER A 299 -3.87 -14.90 -0.91
C SER A 299 -3.31 -16.31 -1.07
N LEU A 300 -2.05 -16.42 -1.47
CA LEU A 300 -1.36 -17.71 -1.59
C LEU A 300 -1.23 -18.36 -0.22
N ALA A 301 -0.74 -17.64 0.79
CA ALA A 301 -0.59 -18.16 2.14
C ALA A 301 -1.91 -18.72 2.70
N LYS A 302 -3.03 -17.98 2.57
CA LYS A 302 -4.36 -18.43 3.01
C LYS A 302 -4.89 -19.58 2.15
N GLY A 303 -4.71 -19.48 0.84
CA GLY A 303 -5.22 -20.45 -0.13
C GLY A 303 -4.48 -21.79 -0.15
N THR A 304 -3.28 -21.86 0.41
CA THR A 304 -2.47 -23.09 0.51
C THR A 304 -2.38 -23.66 1.93
N LEU A 305 -3.13 -23.14 2.92
CA LEU A 305 -3.13 -23.68 4.28
C LEU A 305 -3.47 -25.18 4.35
N TRP A 306 -4.29 -25.67 3.42
CA TRP A 306 -4.65 -27.09 3.34
C TRP A 306 -3.45 -28.01 3.03
N THR A 307 -2.32 -27.49 2.55
CA THR A 307 -1.15 -28.32 2.25
C THR A 307 -0.35 -28.66 3.51
N VAL A 308 -0.63 -28.01 4.63
CA VAL A 308 0.08 -28.24 5.90
C VAL A 308 -0.30 -29.63 6.42
N PHE A 309 0.70 -30.45 6.75
CA PHE A 309 0.56 -31.85 7.17
C PHE A 309 0.10 -32.85 6.09
N GLU A 310 0.01 -32.45 4.83
CA GLU A 310 -0.22 -33.37 3.71
C GLU A 310 1.05 -34.15 3.36
N PRO A 311 0.94 -35.39 2.83
CA PRO A 311 2.10 -36.15 2.34
C PRO A 311 2.85 -35.38 1.23
N ASN A 312 4.14 -35.15 1.44
CA ASN A 312 5.01 -34.40 0.52
C ASN A 312 5.42 -35.26 -0.69
N GLU A 313 4.46 -35.52 -1.58
CA GLU A 313 4.61 -36.34 -2.77
C GLU A 313 4.14 -35.61 -4.04
N ARG A 314 4.44 -36.18 -5.22
CA ARG A 314 4.08 -35.62 -6.54
C ARG A 314 2.60 -35.27 -6.68
N ILE A 315 1.70 -35.96 -5.98
CA ILE A 315 0.26 -35.67 -5.98
C ILE A 315 -0.04 -34.30 -5.35
N LEU A 316 0.60 -33.99 -4.21
CA LEU A 316 0.49 -32.71 -3.53
C LEU A 316 1.06 -31.61 -4.43
N TRP A 317 2.26 -31.81 -4.99
CA TRP A 317 2.94 -30.85 -5.86
C TRP A 317 2.08 -30.47 -7.06
N ASN A 318 1.55 -31.46 -7.79
CA ASN A 318 0.65 -31.23 -8.92
C ASN A 318 -0.62 -30.48 -8.52
N SER A 319 -1.14 -30.71 -7.32
CA SER A 319 -2.32 -30.02 -6.81
C SER A 319 -2.04 -28.56 -6.45
N VAL A 320 -0.89 -28.29 -5.84
CA VAL A 320 -0.40 -26.93 -5.58
C VAL A 320 -0.21 -26.17 -6.89
N VAL A 321 0.56 -26.74 -7.83
CA VAL A 321 0.83 -26.11 -9.14
C VAL A 321 -0.48 -25.79 -9.86
N ARG A 322 -1.43 -26.73 -9.88
CA ARG A 322 -2.74 -26.52 -10.51
C ARG A 322 -3.53 -25.38 -9.86
N ASN A 323 -3.64 -25.36 -8.52
CA ASN A 323 -4.44 -24.35 -7.81
C ASN A 323 -3.83 -22.95 -7.90
N VAL A 324 -2.52 -22.84 -7.70
CA VAL A 324 -1.77 -21.57 -7.82
C VAL A 324 -1.82 -21.06 -9.27
N SER A 325 -1.59 -21.93 -10.25
CA SER A 325 -1.65 -21.53 -11.67
C SER A 325 -3.04 -21.07 -12.09
N ALA A 326 -4.10 -21.72 -11.58
CA ALA A 326 -5.47 -21.32 -11.85
C ALA A 326 -5.77 -19.91 -11.28
N PHE A 327 -5.27 -19.60 -10.09
CA PHE A 327 -5.38 -18.28 -9.48
C PHE A 327 -4.62 -17.21 -10.27
N LEU A 328 -3.33 -17.45 -10.58
CA LEU A 328 -2.53 -16.50 -11.34
C LEU A 328 -3.05 -16.31 -12.77
N THR A 329 -3.68 -17.32 -13.36
CA THR A 329 -4.39 -17.20 -14.65
C THR A 329 -5.59 -16.27 -14.54
N ARG A 330 -6.39 -16.34 -13.47
CA ARG A 330 -7.50 -15.40 -13.23
C ARG A 330 -6.97 -13.98 -13.08
N LEU A 331 -5.89 -13.80 -12.33
CA LEU A 331 -5.24 -12.50 -12.11
C LEU A 331 -4.63 -11.92 -13.40
N TRP A 332 -4.04 -12.76 -14.25
CA TRP A 332 -3.56 -12.34 -15.58
C TRP A 332 -4.72 -11.92 -16.48
N ARG A 333 -5.81 -12.69 -16.53
CA ARG A 333 -7.01 -12.36 -17.32
C ARG A 333 -7.68 -11.06 -16.87
N SER A 334 -7.55 -10.67 -15.61
CA SER A 334 -8.04 -9.37 -15.11
C SER A 334 -7.12 -8.20 -15.46
N GLY A 335 -5.98 -8.44 -16.14
CA GLY A 335 -5.03 -7.41 -16.56
C GLY A 335 -4.03 -6.99 -15.49
N ALA A 336 -3.92 -7.72 -14.37
CA ALA A 336 -2.98 -7.38 -13.30
C ALA A 336 -1.53 -7.81 -13.61
N LEU A 337 -1.36 -8.84 -14.45
CA LEU A 337 -0.05 -9.35 -14.88
C LEU A 337 0.19 -9.02 -16.36
N LYS A 338 1.45 -8.72 -16.70
CA LYS A 338 1.91 -8.42 -18.07
C LYS A 338 2.15 -9.71 -18.83
N GLY A 339 1.81 -9.76 -20.13
CA GLY A 339 2.19 -10.85 -21.02
C GLY A 339 1.07 -11.17 -22.00
N ALA A 340 1.42 -11.57 -23.22
CA ALA A 340 0.44 -12.02 -24.21
C ALA A 340 -0.07 -13.44 -23.91
N THR A 341 0.74 -14.24 -23.19
CA THR A 341 0.39 -15.60 -22.75
C THR A 341 0.67 -15.76 -21.25
N PRO A 342 0.05 -16.73 -20.55
CA PRO A 342 0.31 -17.00 -19.14
C PRO A 342 1.79 -17.22 -18.81
N GLU A 343 2.51 -17.90 -19.68
CA GLU A 343 3.92 -18.28 -19.47
C GLU A 343 4.86 -17.07 -19.51
N GLN A 344 4.45 -15.98 -20.17
CA GLN A 344 5.15 -14.69 -20.12
C GLN A 344 4.81 -13.90 -18.85
N ALA A 345 3.68 -14.21 -18.21
CA ALA A 345 3.12 -13.46 -17.11
C ALA A 345 3.50 -14.02 -15.74
N PHE A 346 3.59 -15.35 -15.61
CA PHE A 346 3.98 -16.00 -14.38
C PHE A 346 4.54 -17.40 -14.61
N PHE A 347 5.21 -17.95 -13.59
CA PHE A 347 5.54 -19.36 -13.49
C PHE A 347 5.27 -19.87 -12.09
N VAL A 348 5.00 -21.17 -11.98
CA VAL A 348 4.85 -21.89 -10.70
C VAL A 348 5.63 -23.18 -10.83
N LYS A 349 6.61 -23.39 -9.94
CA LYS A 349 7.45 -24.58 -9.91
C LYS A 349 7.36 -25.23 -8.54
N CYS A 350 6.98 -26.51 -8.55
CA CYS A 350 6.97 -27.38 -7.38
C CYS A 350 7.15 -28.80 -7.92
N ASP A 351 8.40 -29.26 -7.93
CA ASP A 351 8.83 -30.51 -8.52
C ASP A 351 10.02 -31.10 -7.75
N GLU A 352 10.63 -32.15 -8.32
CA GLU A 352 11.77 -32.87 -7.75
C GLU A 352 13.03 -31.99 -7.69
N GLU A 353 13.14 -30.95 -8.53
CA GLU A 353 14.28 -30.03 -8.49
C GLU A 353 14.15 -29.03 -7.34
N THR A 354 12.94 -28.54 -7.06
CA THR A 354 12.69 -27.65 -5.91
C THR A 354 12.57 -28.41 -4.59
N ASN A 355 12.18 -29.68 -4.63
CA ASN A 355 11.96 -30.53 -3.45
C ASN A 355 12.77 -31.85 -3.54
N PRO A 356 14.11 -31.78 -3.47
CA PRO A 356 14.94 -32.98 -3.36
C PRO A 356 14.75 -33.67 -2.00
N GLN A 357 15.26 -34.89 -1.86
CA GLN A 357 15.03 -35.73 -0.67
C GLN A 357 15.44 -35.02 0.63
N GLU A 358 16.50 -34.20 0.60
CA GLU A 358 16.95 -33.45 1.78
C GLU A 358 15.92 -32.42 2.27
N VAL A 359 15.17 -31.78 1.35
CA VAL A 359 14.10 -30.82 1.66
C VAL A 359 12.88 -31.56 2.21
N ILE A 360 12.56 -32.72 1.63
CA ILE A 360 11.45 -33.57 2.07
C ILE A 360 11.72 -34.12 3.48
N ASP A 361 12.93 -34.63 3.73
CA ASP A 361 13.35 -35.17 5.03
C ASP A 361 13.38 -34.09 6.12
N ALA A 362 13.64 -32.83 5.73
CA ALA A 362 13.52 -31.66 6.61
C ALA A 362 12.06 -31.23 6.87
N GLY A 363 11.07 -31.91 6.26
CA GLY A 363 9.64 -31.60 6.39
C GLY A 363 9.23 -30.31 5.68
N GLN A 364 9.98 -29.89 4.66
CA GLN A 364 9.75 -28.64 3.93
C GLN A 364 9.12 -28.91 2.55
N LEU A 365 8.28 -27.97 2.10
CA LEU A 365 7.75 -27.92 0.74
C LEU A 365 8.10 -26.55 0.15
N ILE A 366 8.96 -26.54 -0.87
CA ILE A 366 9.40 -25.35 -1.58
C ILE A 366 8.60 -25.21 -2.87
N ILE A 367 8.01 -24.03 -3.04
CA ILE A 367 7.22 -23.66 -4.21
C ILE A 367 7.80 -22.33 -4.73
N GLU A 368 8.35 -22.35 -5.93
CA GLU A 368 8.87 -21.13 -6.56
C GLU A 368 7.80 -20.51 -7.45
N ILE A 369 7.54 -19.22 -7.23
CA ILE A 369 6.53 -18.47 -7.97
C ILE A 369 7.17 -17.17 -8.47
N GLY A 370 7.07 -16.93 -9.77
CA GLY A 370 7.41 -15.64 -10.36
C GLY A 370 6.20 -15.01 -11.01
N ILE A 371 6.02 -13.70 -10.83
CA ILE A 371 4.95 -12.92 -11.47
C ILE A 371 5.52 -11.67 -12.14
N ALA A 372 4.94 -11.27 -13.27
CA ALA A 372 5.29 -10.06 -14.00
C ALA A 372 4.21 -8.99 -13.82
N PRO A 373 4.36 -8.04 -12.87
CA PRO A 373 3.35 -7.03 -12.60
C PRO A 373 3.27 -5.98 -13.73
N VAL A 374 2.08 -5.39 -13.92
CA VAL A 374 1.92 -4.21 -14.78
C VAL A 374 2.50 -2.97 -14.08
N LYS A 375 3.40 -2.24 -14.77
CA LYS A 375 3.97 -0.98 -14.29
C LYS A 375 3.25 0.21 -14.95
N PRO A 376 2.98 1.30 -14.21
CA PRO A 376 2.31 2.47 -14.76
C PRO A 376 3.18 3.25 -15.76
N ALA A 377 2.55 3.87 -16.76
CA ALA A 377 3.21 4.81 -17.67
C ALA A 377 3.29 6.21 -17.03
N GLU A 378 4.42 6.51 -16.40
CA GLU A 378 4.65 7.78 -15.69
C GLU A 378 5.01 8.95 -16.62
N PHE A 379 5.67 8.66 -17.74
CA PHE A 379 6.13 9.66 -18.70
C PHE A 379 5.56 9.36 -20.09
N ILE A 380 4.83 10.32 -20.66
CA ILE A 380 4.33 10.26 -22.04
C ILE A 380 5.16 11.25 -22.85
N ILE A 381 5.97 10.73 -23.78
CA ILE A 381 6.91 11.53 -24.57
C ILE A 381 6.43 11.54 -26.03
N PHE A 382 5.90 12.67 -26.48
CA PHE A 382 5.63 12.90 -27.90
C PHE A 382 6.90 13.37 -28.60
N ARG A 383 7.36 12.62 -29.61
CA ARG A 383 8.45 13.04 -30.49
C ARG A 383 7.86 13.50 -31.81
N ILE A 384 7.85 14.80 -32.04
CA ILE A 384 7.28 15.42 -33.24
C ILE A 384 8.44 15.85 -34.13
N GLY A 385 8.45 15.36 -35.38
CA GLY A 385 9.41 15.75 -36.40
C GLY A 385 8.68 16.29 -37.63
N GLN A 386 9.33 17.18 -38.37
CA GLN A 386 8.83 17.63 -39.67
C GLN A 386 9.06 16.50 -40.68
N TRP A 387 8.00 15.96 -41.27
CA TRP A 387 8.08 14.96 -42.33
C TRP A 387 7.98 15.65 -43.69
N ALA A 388 8.97 15.45 -44.55
CA ALA A 388 9.05 16.02 -45.89
C ALA A 388 8.12 15.35 -46.94
N GLY A 389 7.26 14.40 -46.55
CA GLY A 389 6.27 13.77 -47.43
C GLY A 389 6.86 13.07 -48.66
N ALA A 390 7.20 11.78 -48.55
CA ALA A 390 7.47 10.95 -49.72
C ALA A 390 6.24 10.10 -50.04
N THR A 391 5.72 10.24 -51.26
CA THR A 391 4.71 9.38 -51.87
C THR A 391 5.19 7.92 -51.82
N PRO A 392 4.32 6.91 -51.59
CA PRO A 392 4.73 5.51 -51.69
C PRO A 392 5.23 5.24 -53.11
N VAL A 393 6.52 4.94 -53.24
CA VAL A 393 7.06 4.35 -54.47
C VAL A 393 6.55 2.92 -54.52
N GLU A 394 5.85 2.56 -55.60
CA GLU A 394 5.41 1.19 -55.87
C GLU A 394 6.58 0.20 -55.74
N PRO A 395 6.33 -1.03 -55.27
CA PRO A 395 7.35 -2.06 -55.24
C PRO A 395 7.70 -2.44 -56.69
N GLN A 396 8.92 -2.10 -57.13
CA GLN A 396 9.49 -2.74 -58.31
C GLN A 396 9.63 -4.24 -58.01
N SER A 397 9.01 -5.04 -58.89
CA SER A 397 9.05 -6.49 -58.91
C SER A 397 10.47 -7.03 -59.00
N ALA A 398 10.67 -8.17 -58.35
CA ALA A 398 11.88 -8.99 -58.34
C ALA A 398 12.51 -9.24 -59.72
N ALA A 399 13.84 -9.33 -59.71
CA ALA A 399 14.62 -10.26 -60.54
C ALA A 399 15.79 -10.78 -59.68
#